data_AF-A0A438MG91-F1
#
_entry.id   AF-A0A438MG91-F1
#
_cell.length_a   1.000
_cell.length_b   1.000
_cell.length_c   1.000
_cell.angle_alpha   90.00
_cell.angle_beta   90.00
_cell.angle_gamma   90.00
#
_symmetry.space_group_name_H-M   'P 1'
#
loop_
_entity.id
_entity.type
_entity.pdbx_description
1 polymer ?
#
loop_
_entity_poly.entity_id
_entity_poly.type
_entity_poly.pdbx_seq_one_letter_code
_entity_poly.pdbx_strand_id
1 'polypeptide(L)' 'MWQRGLNWAAVILVGTFGLMWIGVVIYADESSAPWIRVSQVIFALLLLGWAVQKAIALIVGKT' A
#
# COMPACT_ATOMS: atom_id res chain seq x y z
N MET A 1 1.14 1.25 -24.64
CA MET A 1 1.80 0.21 -23.82
C MET A 1 2.52 0.80 -22.59
N TRP A 2 3.17 1.96 -22.71
CA TRP A 2 3.87 2.64 -21.60
C TRP A 2 3.00 2.96 -20.36
N GLN A 3 1.78 3.47 -20.55
CA GLN A 3 0.85 3.76 -19.43
C GLN A 3 0.48 2.52 -18.61
N ARG A 4 0.34 1.36 -19.25
CA ARG A 4 0.03 0.12 -18.54
C ARG A 4 1.22 -0.31 -17.66
N GLY A 5 2.44 -0.14 -18.15
CA GLY A 5 3.66 -0.37 -17.38
C GLY A 5 3.79 0.58 -16.18
N LEU A 6 3.52 1.88 -16.38
CA LEU A 6 3.51 2.89 -15.30
C LEU A 6 2.46 2.59 -14.23
N ASN A 7 1.25 2.16 -14.63
CA ASN A 7 0.20 1.77 -13.68
C ASN A 7 0.63 0.56 -12.84
N TRP A 8 1.28 -0.43 -13.45
CA TRP A 8 1.85 -1.58 -12.74
C TRP A 8 2.97 -1.16 -11.77
N ALA A 9 3.87 -0.27 -12.20
CA ALA A 9 4.92 0.25 -11.34
C ALA A 9 4.35 0.99 -10.13
N ALA A 10 3.33 1.83 -10.33
CA ALA A 10 2.64 2.53 -9.24
C ALA A 10 2.01 1.55 -8.25
N VAL A 11 1.31 0.52 -8.74
CA VAL A 11 0.70 -0.52 -7.90
C VAL A 11 1.76 -1.25 -7.07
N ILE A 12 2.87 -1.66 -7.67
CA ILE A 12 3.95 -2.36 -6.97
C ILE A 12 4.58 -1.45 -5.91
N LEU A 13 4.91 -0.22 -6.27
CA LEU A 13 5.51 0.75 -5.34
C LEU A 13 4.61 1.03 -4.13
N VAL A 14 3.32 1.30 -4.37
CA VAL A 14 2.36 1.57 -3.30
C VAL A 14 2.15 0.33 -2.43
N GLY A 15 2.06 -0.84 -3.04
CA GLY A 15 1.90 -2.10 -2.32
C GLY A 15 3.10 -2.42 -1.42
N THR A 16 4.31 -2.34 -1.97
CA THR A 16 5.54 -2.57 -1.20
C THR A 16 5.72 -1.52 -0.11
N PHE A 17 5.44 -0.25 -0.40
CA PHE A 17 5.48 0.81 0.60
C PHE A 17 4.51 0.55 1.76
N GLY A 18 3.25 0.21 1.47
CA GLY A 18 2.26 -0.10 2.50
C GLY A 18 2.68 -1.29 3.37
N LEU A 19 3.22 -2.36 2.76
CA LEU A 19 3.70 -3.53 3.49
C LEU A 19 4.90 -3.20 4.39
N MET A 20 5.89 -2.48 3.86
CA MET A 20 7.05 -2.05 4.63
C MET A 20 6.67 -1.09 5.76
N TRP A 21 5.72 -0.19 5.51
CA TRP A 21 5.25 0.77 6.52
C TRP A 21 4.63 0.06 7.71
N ILE A 22 3.80 -0.98 7.49
CA ILE A 22 3.26 -1.79 8.60
C ILE A 22 4.40 -2.36 9.46
N GLY A 23 5.47 -2.87 8.83
CA GLY A 23 6.65 -3.32 9.54
C GLY A 23 7.30 -2.22 10.38
N VAL A 24 7.49 -1.01 9.82
CA VAL A 24 8.03 0.14 10.54
C VAL A 24 7.17 0.50 11.75
N VAL A 25 5.84 0.56 11.60
CA VAL A 25 4.94 0.92 12.70
C VAL A 25 4.97 -0.11 13.84
N ILE A 26 5.10 -1.39 13.50
CA ILE A 26 5.12 -2.47 14.49
C ILE A 26 6.48 -2.51 15.22
N TYR A 27 7.59 -2.37 14.50
CA TYR A 27 8.92 -2.70 15.01
C TYR A 27 9.83 -1.49 15.30
N ALA A 28 9.59 -0.34 14.67
CA ALA A 28 10.48 0.82 14.77
C ALA A 28 9.79 2.05 15.40
N ASP A 29 8.46 2.15 15.33
CA ASP A 29 7.74 3.27 15.93
C ASP A 29 7.45 3.02 17.42
N GLU A 30 8.47 3.11 18.27
CA GLU A 30 8.33 2.91 19.72
C GLU A 30 7.86 4.17 20.46
N SER A 31 8.00 5.35 19.85
CA SER A 31 7.73 6.64 20.49
C SER A 31 6.29 7.13 20.32
N SER A 32 5.57 6.68 19.28
CA SER A 32 4.21 7.13 19.02
C SER A 32 3.21 6.53 19.99
N ALA A 33 2.19 7.32 20.33
CA ALA A 33 1.03 6.87 21.09
C ALA A 33 0.33 5.69 20.39
N PRO A 34 -0.25 4.73 21.13
CA PRO A 34 -0.88 3.54 20.55
C PRO A 34 -1.94 3.86 19.50
N TRP A 35 -2.75 4.91 19.73
CA TRP A 35 -3.78 5.36 18.79
C TRP A 35 -3.22 5.88 17.46
N ILE A 36 -2.03 6.49 17.49
CA ILE A 36 -1.33 6.95 16.28
C ILE A 36 -0.80 5.74 15.50
N ARG A 37 -0.29 4.71 16.17
CA ARG A 37 0.14 3.48 15.49
C ARG A 37 -1.04 2.79 14.82
N VAL A 38 -2.19 2.72 15.48
CA VAL A 38 -3.43 2.15 14.90
C VAL A 38 -3.83 2.91 13.64
N SER A 39 -3.84 4.25 13.64
CA SER A 39 -4.20 5.02 12.46
C SER A 39 -3.20 4.85 11.31
N GLN A 40 -1.91 4.75 11.61
CA GLN A 40 -0.87 4.47 10.61
C GLN A 40 -1.00 3.07 9.99
N VAL A 41 -1.31 2.04 10.79
CA VAL A 41 -1.57 0.68 10.28
C VAL A 41 -2.82 0.66 9.41
N ILE A 42 -3.91 1.32 9.83
CA ILE A 42 -5.13 1.42 9.03
C ILE A 42 -4.83 2.09 7.69
N PHE A 43 -4.08 3.19 7.69
CA PHE A 43 -3.67 3.88 6.47
C PHE A 43 -2.87 2.96 5.52
N ALA A 44 -1.92 2.20 6.05
CA ALA A 44 -1.14 1.26 5.26
C ALA A 44 -1.99 0.12 4.67
N LEU A 45 -2.96 -0.38 5.43
CA LEU A 45 -3.91 -1.39 4.96
C LEU A 45 -4.82 -0.84 3.84
N LEU A 46 -5.24 0.42 3.94
CA LEU A 46 -6.01 1.07 2.87
C LEU A 46 -5.18 1.20 1.59
N LEU A 47 -3.91 1.58 1.69
CA LEU A 47 -2.99 1.63 0.55
C LEU A 47 -2.78 0.25 -0.09
N LEU A 48 -2.58 -0.78 0.73
CA LEU A 48 -2.47 -2.16 0.26
C LEU A 48 -3.76 -2.62 -0.44
N GLY A 49 -4.92 -2.36 0.17
CA GLY A 49 -6.22 -2.68 -0.40
C GLY A 49 -6.44 -1.99 -1.76
N TRP A 50 -6.09 -0.71 -1.86
CA TRP A 50 -6.13 0.04 -3.12
C TRP A 50 -5.20 -0.56 -4.18
N ALA A 51 -3.96 -0.90 -3.80
CA ALA A 51 -3.00 -1.50 -4.71
C ALA A 51 -3.51 -2.84 -5.25
N VAL A 52 -4.06 -3.70 -4.37
CA VAL A 52 -4.65 -4.99 -4.76
C VAL A 52 -5.86 -4.80 -5.68
N GLN A 53 -6.79 -3.91 -5.31
CA GLN A 53 -7.95 -3.59 -6.14
C GLN A 53 -7.51 -3.15 -7.55
N LYS A 54 -6.47 -2.31 -7.63
CA LYS A 54 -6.01 -1.77 -8.91
C LYS A 54 -5.21 -2.79 -9.72
N ALA A 55 -4.45 -3.68 -9.07
CA ALA A 55 -3.84 -4.85 -9.70
C ALA A 55 -4.90 -5.73 -10.37
N ILE A 56 -5.99 -6.07 -9.65
CA ILE A 56 -7.09 -6.87 -10.18
C ILE A 56 -7.71 -6.19 -11.40
N ALA A 57 -7.99 -4.88 -11.32
CA ALA A 57 -8.55 -4.14 -12.47
C ALA A 57 -7.64 -4.18 -13.71
N LEU A 58 -6.32 -4.06 -13.53
CA LEU A 58 -5.33 -4.13 -14.61
C LEU A 58 -5.19 -5.54 -15.23
N ILE A 59 -5.41 -6.59 -14.43
CA ILE A 59 -5.42 -7.99 -14.88
C ILE A 59 -6.70 -8.26 -15.68
N VAL A 60 -7.86 -7.85 -15.15
CA VAL A 60 -9.18 -8.07 -15.76
C VAL A 60 -9.38 -7.21 -17.02
N GLY A 61 -8.53 -6.21 -17.27
CA GLY A 61 -8.63 -5.33 -18.44
C GLY A 61 -9.75 -4.28 -18.32
N LYS A 62 -10.32 -4.10 -17.13
CA LYS A 62 -11.18 -2.97 -16.80
C LYS A 62 -10.31 -1.76 -16.49
N THR A 63 -9.77 -1.14 -17.53
CA THR A 63 -9.06 0.15 -17.47
C THR A 63 -9.94 1.26 -17.97
#